data_AF-A0A2L0B0H9-F1
#
_entry.id   AF-A0A2L0B0H9-F1
#
_cell.length_a   1.000
_cell.length_b   1.000
_cell.length_c   1.000
_cell.angle_alpha   90.00
_cell.angle_beta   90.00
_cell.angle_gamma   90.00
#
_symmetry.space_group_name_H-M   'P 1'
#
loop_
_entity.id
_entity.type
_entity.pdbx_description
1 polymer ?
#
loop_
_entity_poly.entity_id
_entity_poly.type
_entity_poly.pdbx_seq_one_letter_code
_entity_poly.pdbx_strand_id
1 'polypeptide(L)'
;ISHYYLIVVPEDKATIHKNPDQFLTDDMIANKGSTKGADPNAPYIAAKFPQRNIPYTFHLGSGDIYDGFVNMKLERGKKYRIFVRSVVDTPQKHLYTSSPFSEFLALDMREVPPGDPPLRPNPNVPNDNDVKVNPNHKEAGVVWVIGPSIAALLLCLILVMLFIIKKRRQPCKAPDQAAVTRPLMAADVSSNCAPSDPVEMRRLNFQTPGMM
;
A
#
# COMPACT_ATOMS: atom_id res chain seq x y z
N ILE A 1 9.50 -8.44 -23.58
CA ILE A 1 9.39 -6.97 -23.74
C ILE A 1 9.06 -6.71 -25.20
N SER A 2 8.01 -5.96 -25.49
CA SER A 2 7.63 -5.54 -26.86
C SER A 2 8.28 -4.20 -27.21
N HIS A 3 8.10 -3.21 -26.34
CA HIS A 3 8.64 -1.85 -26.50
C HIS A 3 9.06 -1.22 -25.18
N TYR A 4 9.75 -0.10 -25.31
CA TYR A 4 10.10 0.82 -24.23
C TYR A 4 9.44 2.17 -24.46
N TYR A 5 8.94 2.80 -23.39
CA TYR A 5 8.57 4.20 -23.36
C TYR A 5 9.67 5.00 -22.66
N LEU A 6 10.07 6.13 -23.25
CA LEU A 6 10.82 7.17 -22.54
C LEU A 6 9.79 8.19 -22.01
N ILE A 7 9.70 8.28 -20.69
CA ILE A 7 8.72 9.12 -19.99
C ILE A 7 9.46 10.27 -19.32
N VAL A 8 8.88 11.46 -19.43
CA VAL A 8 9.40 12.73 -18.89
C VAL A 8 8.42 13.23 -17.84
N VAL A 9 8.95 13.56 -16.67
CA VAL A 9 8.19 14.09 -15.53
C VAL A 9 8.76 15.46 -15.19
N PRO A 10 8.04 16.55 -15.49
CA PRO A 10 8.39 17.88 -15.01
C PRO A 10 8.42 17.93 -13.48
N GLU A 11 9.31 18.74 -12.91
CA GLU A 11 9.36 19.00 -11.48
C GLU A 11 8.11 19.77 -11.05
N ASP A 12 7.30 19.15 -10.20
CA ASP A 12 6.13 19.76 -9.57
C ASP A 12 5.91 19.20 -8.16
N LYS A 13 5.24 19.96 -7.29
CA LYS A 13 4.95 19.55 -5.91
C LYS A 13 4.09 18.28 -5.85
N ALA A 14 3.23 18.04 -6.84
CA ALA A 14 2.42 16.82 -6.91
C ALA A 14 3.19 15.61 -7.48
N THR A 15 4.32 15.82 -8.18
CA THR A 15 5.12 14.74 -8.80
C THR A 15 6.39 14.42 -8.03
N ILE A 16 6.89 15.32 -7.17
CA ILE A 16 8.23 15.20 -6.57
C ILE A 16 8.40 13.94 -5.71
N HIS A 17 7.37 13.56 -4.94
CA HIS A 17 7.33 12.41 -4.04
C HIS A 17 6.82 11.11 -4.69
N LYS A 18 6.40 11.14 -5.97
CA LYS A 18 5.88 9.95 -6.65
C LYS A 18 7.01 9.07 -7.16
N ASN A 19 6.77 7.76 -7.22
CA ASN A 19 7.67 6.78 -7.83
C ASN A 19 7.30 6.53 -9.30
N PRO A 20 8.24 6.07 -10.16
CA PRO A 20 7.98 5.81 -11.59
C PRO A 20 6.74 4.95 -11.87
N ASP A 21 6.49 3.92 -11.06
CA ASP A 21 5.33 3.02 -11.23
C ASP A 21 3.98 3.64 -10.83
N GLN A 22 3.96 4.80 -10.18
CA GLN A 22 2.71 5.51 -9.83
C GLN A 22 2.17 6.36 -10.99
N PHE A 23 2.92 6.50 -12.08
CA PHE A 23 2.47 7.20 -13.28
C PHE A 23 1.80 6.20 -14.22
N LEU A 24 0.49 6.34 -14.45
CA LEU A 24 -0.26 5.43 -15.32
C LEU A 24 0.08 5.70 -16.79
N THR A 25 0.31 4.64 -17.56
CA THR A 25 0.64 4.77 -18.99
C THR A 25 -0.55 5.35 -19.78
N ASP A 26 -1.77 4.99 -19.39
CA ASP A 26 -2.99 5.34 -20.13
C ASP A 26 -3.28 6.85 -20.08
N ASP A 27 -3.06 7.50 -18.93
CA ASP A 27 -3.14 8.97 -18.77
C ASP A 27 -2.19 9.70 -19.73
N MET A 28 -1.00 9.14 -19.97
CA MET A 28 0.01 9.71 -20.87
C MET A 28 -0.27 9.37 -22.35
N ILE A 29 -0.91 8.23 -22.62
CA ILE A 29 -1.37 7.84 -23.97
C ILE A 29 -2.59 8.66 -24.40
N ALA A 30 -3.50 9.01 -23.48
CA ALA A 30 -4.64 9.87 -23.77
C ALA A 30 -4.21 11.26 -24.32
N ASN A 31 -3.03 11.74 -23.92
CA ASN A 31 -2.44 12.99 -24.39
C ASN A 31 -1.60 12.85 -25.68
N LYS A 32 -1.58 11.67 -26.33
CA LYS A 32 -0.79 11.41 -27.54
C LYS A 32 -1.16 12.37 -28.68
N GLY A 33 -0.24 13.27 -29.02
CA GLY A 33 -0.39 14.25 -30.10
C GLY A 33 -1.02 15.59 -29.70
N SER A 34 -1.49 15.75 -28.46
CA SER A 34 -2.11 17.01 -27.98
C SER A 34 -1.07 18.02 -27.49
N THR A 35 -0.50 18.79 -28.40
CA THR A 35 0.38 19.93 -28.06
C THR A 35 -0.35 21.23 -27.69
N LYS A 36 -1.68 21.27 -27.83
CA LYS A 36 -2.50 22.51 -27.73
C LYS A 36 -3.38 22.64 -26.48
N GLY A 37 -3.21 21.76 -25.49
CA GLY A 37 -4.00 21.83 -24.25
C GLY A 37 -3.56 20.88 -23.14
N ALA A 38 -2.37 20.26 -23.24
CA ALA A 38 -1.79 19.48 -22.16
C ALA A 38 -1.11 20.42 -21.16
N ASP A 39 -1.30 20.19 -19.85
CA ASP A 39 -0.64 20.99 -18.82
C ASP A 39 0.89 20.89 -18.97
N PRO A 40 1.65 22.01 -18.93
CA PRO A 40 3.11 21.98 -19.10
C PRO A 40 3.84 21.30 -17.93
N ASN A 41 3.13 20.97 -16.86
CA ASN A 41 3.62 20.20 -15.71
C ASN A 41 3.19 18.72 -15.75
N ALA A 42 2.38 18.31 -16.74
CA ALA A 42 1.95 16.92 -16.87
C ALA A 42 3.12 16.01 -17.28
N PRO A 43 3.22 14.80 -16.68
CA PRO A 43 4.04 13.72 -17.21
C PRO A 43 3.63 13.35 -18.65
N TYR A 44 4.59 13.10 -19.52
CA TYR A 44 4.33 12.70 -20.91
C TYR A 44 5.32 11.65 -21.41
N ILE A 45 4.89 10.89 -22.42
CA ILE A 45 5.77 10.01 -23.18
C ILE A 45 6.45 10.85 -24.27
N ALA A 46 7.77 10.96 -24.24
CA ALA A 46 8.55 11.67 -25.26
C ALA A 46 8.82 10.80 -26.50
N ALA A 47 8.97 9.48 -26.30
CA ALA A 47 9.19 8.53 -27.37
C ALA A 47 8.78 7.09 -26.99
N LYS A 48 8.46 6.28 -28.00
CA LYS A 48 8.35 4.82 -27.90
C LYS A 48 9.35 4.15 -28.83
N PHE A 49 10.08 3.16 -28.32
CA PHE A 49 11.10 2.41 -29.05
C PHE A 49 10.77 0.90 -29.08
N PRO A 50 10.84 0.22 -30.23
CA PRO A 50 10.82 -1.24 -30.29
C PRO A 50 11.98 -1.84 -29.47
N GLN A 51 11.80 -3.03 -28.89
CA GLN A 51 12.80 -3.65 -28.00
C GLN A 51 14.22 -3.69 -28.60
N ARG A 52 14.34 -3.95 -29.92
CA ARG A 52 15.62 -4.08 -30.64
C ARG A 52 16.21 -2.75 -31.11
N ASN A 53 15.44 -1.66 -31.09
CA ASN A 53 15.77 -0.39 -31.74
C ASN A 53 15.79 0.78 -30.73
N ILE A 54 16.04 0.51 -29.44
CA ILE A 54 16.30 1.57 -28.46
C ILE A 54 17.68 2.18 -28.73
N PRO A 55 17.77 3.50 -29.01
CA PRO A 55 19.02 4.14 -29.37
C PRO A 55 19.98 4.20 -28.16
N TYR A 56 21.23 4.53 -28.44
CA TYR A 56 22.24 4.69 -27.39
C TYR A 56 22.14 6.06 -26.71
N THR A 57 22.00 7.13 -27.51
CA THR A 57 21.69 8.49 -27.07
C THR A 57 20.28 8.87 -27.50
N PHE A 58 19.67 9.81 -26.76
CA PHE A 58 18.41 10.44 -27.16
C PHE A 58 18.46 11.94 -26.81
N HIS A 59 18.13 12.79 -27.78
CA HIS A 59 18.10 14.24 -27.59
C HIS A 59 16.73 14.66 -27.02
N LEU A 60 16.66 14.79 -25.70
CA LEU A 60 15.45 15.24 -25.02
C LEU A 60 15.10 16.69 -25.40
N GLY A 61 13.83 16.98 -25.65
CA GLY A 61 13.35 18.35 -25.90
C GLY A 61 13.44 18.85 -27.34
N SER A 62 13.63 17.98 -28.34
CA SER A 62 13.82 18.41 -29.74
C SER A 62 12.56 19.01 -30.38
N GLY A 63 11.37 18.56 -29.96
CA GLY A 63 10.09 18.87 -30.59
C GLY A 63 9.63 17.83 -31.62
N ASP A 64 10.44 16.81 -31.91
CA ASP A 64 10.16 15.79 -32.93
C ASP A 64 9.11 14.76 -32.47
N ILE A 65 8.62 13.96 -33.43
CA ILE A 65 7.62 12.92 -33.21
C ILE A 65 8.25 11.52 -33.33
N TYR A 66 8.09 10.70 -32.30
CA TYR A 66 8.60 9.32 -32.22
C TYR A 66 7.45 8.35 -31.94
N ASP A 67 7.11 7.50 -32.93
CA ASP A 67 5.96 6.56 -32.88
C ASP A 67 4.60 7.24 -32.53
N GLY A 68 4.46 8.50 -32.96
CA GLY A 68 3.31 9.35 -32.69
C GLY A 68 3.29 10.03 -31.31
N PHE A 69 4.35 9.91 -30.52
CA PHE A 69 4.56 10.69 -29.29
C PHE A 69 5.45 11.90 -29.56
N VAL A 70 5.21 13.02 -28.88
CA VAL A 70 5.94 14.28 -29.12
C VAL A 70 7.00 14.48 -28.05
N ASN A 71 8.25 14.66 -28.47
CA ASN A 71 9.36 15.03 -27.60
C ASN A 71 9.29 16.53 -27.25
N MET A 72 8.31 16.92 -26.42
CA MET A 72 8.01 18.32 -26.11
C MET A 72 9.26 19.11 -25.69
N LYS A 73 9.39 20.35 -26.19
CA LYS A 73 10.52 21.22 -25.89
C LYS A 73 10.59 21.53 -24.39
N LEU A 74 11.80 21.50 -23.84
CA LEU A 74 12.03 21.82 -22.43
C LEU A 74 11.95 23.34 -22.20
N GLU A 75 11.51 23.74 -21.01
CA GLU A 75 11.39 25.13 -20.57
C GLU A 75 12.65 25.56 -19.80
N ARG A 76 13.08 26.82 -19.99
CA ARG A 76 14.23 27.37 -19.24
C ARG A 76 13.85 27.60 -17.78
N GLY A 77 14.76 27.25 -16.86
CA GLY A 77 14.53 27.36 -15.41
C GLY A 77 13.61 26.28 -14.82
N LYS A 78 13.22 25.28 -15.63
CA LYS A 78 12.41 24.13 -15.21
C LYS A 78 13.24 22.87 -15.22
N LYS A 79 13.10 22.05 -14.17
CA LYS A 79 13.75 20.75 -14.08
C LYS A 79 12.78 19.64 -14.45
N TYR A 80 13.35 18.55 -14.93
CA TYR A 80 12.65 17.35 -15.37
C TYR A 80 13.38 16.13 -14.81
N ARG A 81 12.68 15.02 -14.61
CA ARG A 81 13.30 13.70 -14.42
C ARG A 81 12.75 12.77 -15.50
N ILE A 82 13.56 11.83 -15.96
CA ILE A 82 13.14 10.82 -16.92
C ILE A 82 13.18 9.44 -16.30
N PHE A 83 12.36 8.54 -16.84
CA PHE A 83 12.51 7.10 -16.61
C PHE A 83 12.11 6.33 -17.87
N VAL A 84 12.64 5.12 -18.00
CA VAL A 84 12.31 4.21 -19.10
C VAL A 84 11.38 3.13 -18.57
N ARG A 85 10.20 2.98 -19.18
CA ARG A 85 9.27 1.89 -18.88
C ARG A 85 9.34 0.84 -19.98
N SER A 86 9.71 -0.38 -19.61
CA SER A 86 9.58 -1.54 -20.49
C SER A 86 8.17 -2.12 -20.38
N VAL A 87 7.63 -2.56 -21.52
CA VAL A 87 6.28 -3.13 -21.62
C VAL A 87 6.34 -4.53 -22.20
N VAL A 88 5.44 -5.40 -21.77
CA VAL A 88 5.29 -6.76 -22.29
C VAL A 88 3.86 -6.95 -22.77
N ASP A 89 3.72 -7.22 -24.06
CA ASP A 89 2.45 -7.64 -24.65
C ASP A 89 2.13 -9.05 -24.16
N THR A 90 1.20 -9.17 -23.22
CA THR A 90 0.62 -10.47 -22.83
C THR A 90 -0.89 -10.42 -23.04
N PRO A 91 -1.53 -11.51 -23.51
CA PRO A 91 -2.94 -11.48 -23.93
C PRO A 91 -3.94 -11.25 -22.79
N GLN A 92 -3.50 -11.30 -21.53
CA GLN A 92 -4.36 -11.16 -20.35
C GLN A 92 -4.07 -9.91 -19.52
N LYS A 93 -2.89 -9.28 -19.66
CA LYS A 93 -2.51 -8.09 -18.88
C LYS A 93 -1.41 -7.29 -19.54
N HIS A 94 -1.54 -5.96 -19.49
CA HIS A 94 -0.46 -5.05 -19.82
C HIS A 94 0.54 -5.04 -18.66
N LEU A 95 1.61 -5.83 -18.78
CA LEU A 95 2.69 -5.90 -17.79
C LEU A 95 3.78 -4.90 -18.14
N TYR A 96 4.28 -4.18 -17.14
CA TYR A 96 5.38 -3.24 -17.31
C TYR A 96 6.32 -3.28 -16.10
N THR A 97 7.54 -2.82 -16.31
CA THR A 97 8.48 -2.46 -15.23
C THR A 97 9.23 -1.19 -15.63
N SER A 98 9.41 -0.29 -14.67
CA SER A 98 10.00 1.04 -14.85
C SER A 98 11.42 1.07 -14.28
N SER A 99 12.33 1.78 -14.94
CA SER A 99 13.60 2.15 -14.32
C SER A 99 13.37 3.09 -13.13
N PRO A 100 14.35 3.24 -12.22
CA PRO A 100 14.44 4.41 -11.36
C PRO A 100 14.39 5.72 -12.18
N PHE A 101 14.08 6.82 -11.50
CA PHE A 101 14.26 8.14 -12.08
C PHE A 101 15.75 8.43 -12.33
N SER A 102 16.02 9.18 -13.39
CA SER A 102 17.29 9.91 -13.53
C SER A 102 17.49 10.92 -12.41
N GLU A 103 18.70 11.45 -12.31
CA GLU A 103 18.91 12.76 -11.70
C GLU A 103 18.04 13.82 -12.40
N PHE A 104 17.85 14.98 -11.76
CA PHE A 104 17.17 16.09 -12.41
C PHE A 104 17.97 16.54 -13.64
N LEU A 105 17.24 16.96 -14.68
CA LEU A 105 17.74 17.45 -15.96
C LEU A 105 17.11 18.82 -16.22
N ALA A 106 17.88 19.78 -16.73
CA ALA A 106 17.40 21.11 -17.06
C ALA A 106 18.26 21.76 -18.17
N LEU A 107 17.72 22.77 -18.85
CA LEU A 107 18.41 23.46 -19.96
C LEU A 107 19.60 24.35 -19.51
N ASP A 108 19.69 24.66 -18.23
CA ASP A 108 20.76 25.43 -17.59
C ASP A 108 21.86 24.54 -16.95
N MET A 109 21.80 23.22 -17.18
CA MET A 109 22.83 22.30 -16.71
C MET A 109 24.13 22.47 -17.49
N ARG A 110 25.25 22.23 -16.79
CA ARG A 110 26.58 22.20 -17.38
C ARG A 110 26.62 21.15 -18.49
N GLU A 111 27.20 21.51 -19.63
CA GLU A 111 27.48 20.56 -20.71
C GLU A 111 28.30 19.36 -20.19
N VAL A 112 28.02 18.18 -20.73
CA VAL A 112 28.74 16.95 -20.39
C VAL A 112 30.24 17.20 -20.66
N PRO A 113 31.14 16.87 -19.71
CA PRO A 113 32.57 17.02 -19.93
C PRO A 113 33.03 16.32 -21.22
N PRO A 114 33.99 16.90 -21.98
CA PRO A 114 34.53 16.23 -23.17
C PRO A 114 35.08 14.85 -22.82
N GLY A 115 34.54 13.81 -23.48
CA GLY A 115 34.86 12.42 -23.20
C GLY A 115 33.99 11.45 -23.99
N ASP A 116 34.24 10.16 -23.84
CA ASP A 116 33.49 9.11 -24.55
C ASP A 116 32.06 8.97 -23.98
N PRO A 117 31.04 8.72 -24.83
CA PRO A 117 29.67 8.50 -24.37
C PRO A 117 29.48 7.20 -23.55
N PRO A 118 28.60 7.15 -22.53
CA PRO A 118 28.19 5.90 -21.85
C PRO A 118 29.30 5.25 -20.98
N LEU A 119 29.53 3.93 -21.02
CA LEU A 119 29.04 2.87 -21.94
C LEU A 119 27.65 2.31 -21.60
N ARG A 120 27.04 1.51 -22.52
CA ARG A 120 25.89 0.65 -22.16
C ARG A 120 26.38 -0.47 -21.22
N PRO A 121 25.78 -0.68 -20.04
CA PRO A 121 26.16 -1.77 -19.14
C PRO A 121 26.09 -3.13 -19.85
N ASN A 122 27.13 -3.96 -19.68
CA ASN A 122 27.13 -5.31 -20.24
C ASN A 122 26.25 -6.21 -19.36
N PRO A 123 25.11 -6.74 -19.86
CA PRO A 123 24.19 -7.54 -19.05
C PRO A 123 24.78 -8.88 -18.60
N ASN A 124 25.91 -9.30 -19.17
CA ASN A 124 26.61 -10.54 -18.80
C ASN A 124 27.63 -10.35 -17.66
N VAL A 125 27.82 -9.11 -17.19
CA VAL A 125 28.74 -8.78 -16.08
C VAL A 125 27.89 -8.39 -14.87
N PRO A 126 27.97 -9.11 -13.74
CA PRO A 126 27.37 -8.66 -12.49
C PRO A 126 27.92 -7.29 -12.13
N ASN A 127 27.03 -6.33 -11.85
CA ASN A 127 27.40 -4.96 -11.53
C ASN A 127 27.12 -4.74 -10.05
N ASP A 128 28.15 -4.44 -9.25
CA ASP A 128 28.00 -4.19 -7.80
C ASP A 128 27.15 -2.95 -7.48
N ASN A 129 26.82 -2.15 -8.50
CA ASN A 129 25.88 -1.04 -8.45
C ASN A 129 24.40 -1.50 -8.51
N ASP A 130 24.05 -2.57 -7.80
CA ASP A 130 22.66 -2.86 -7.47
C ASP A 130 22.13 -1.65 -6.69
N VAL A 131 21.25 -0.88 -7.35
CA VAL A 131 20.55 0.24 -6.71
C VAL A 131 19.73 -0.35 -5.57
N LYS A 132 20.27 -0.30 -4.35
CA LYS A 132 19.59 -0.71 -3.12
C LYS A 132 18.34 0.14 -2.96
N VAL A 133 17.24 -0.35 -3.52
CA VAL A 133 15.90 0.21 -3.36
C VAL A 133 15.56 0.05 -1.90
N ASN A 134 15.88 1.06 -1.08
CA ASN A 134 15.85 0.97 0.37
C ASN A 134 14.44 0.54 0.83
N PRO A 135 14.24 -0.72 1.27
CA PRO A 135 12.90 -1.25 1.51
C PRO A 135 12.24 -0.58 2.71
N ASN A 136 13.06 0.04 3.57
CA ASN A 136 12.74 0.71 4.81
C ASN A 136 11.61 1.77 4.67
N HIS A 137 11.44 2.38 3.50
CA HIS A 137 10.35 3.34 3.27
C HIS A 137 8.96 2.69 3.20
N LYS A 138 8.88 1.38 2.94
CA LYS A 138 7.65 0.58 3.04
C LYS A 138 7.42 0.12 4.49
N GLU A 139 8.48 -0.24 5.20
CA GLU A 139 8.43 -0.75 6.57
C GLU A 139 7.96 0.31 7.58
N ALA A 140 8.49 1.54 7.50
CA ALA A 140 8.12 2.63 8.41
C ALA A 140 6.62 3.01 8.33
N GLY A 141 6.05 3.04 7.13
CA GLY A 141 4.62 3.32 6.93
C GLY A 141 3.71 2.19 7.42
N VAL A 142 4.14 0.94 7.25
CA VAL A 142 3.41 -0.24 7.72
C VAL A 142 3.33 -0.28 9.25
N VAL A 143 4.41 0.02 9.97
CA VAL A 143 4.39 0.08 11.45
C VAL A 143 3.45 1.17 11.98
N TRP A 144 3.41 2.35 11.34
CA TRP A 144 2.50 3.44 11.72
C TRP A 144 1.01 3.13 11.51
N VAL A 145 0.66 2.18 10.64
CA VAL A 145 -0.72 1.74 10.40
C VAL A 145 -1.07 0.51 11.24
N ILE A 146 -0.13 -0.41 11.43
CA ILE A 146 -0.32 -1.64 12.22
C ILE A 146 -0.33 -1.36 13.73
N GLY A 147 0.48 -0.42 14.23
CA GLY A 147 0.52 -0.06 15.65
C GLY A 147 -0.85 0.38 16.21
N PRO A 148 -1.53 1.39 15.62
CA PRO A 148 -2.85 1.84 16.06
C PRO A 148 -3.94 0.77 15.95
N SER A 149 -3.90 -0.08 14.92
CA SER A 149 -4.90 -1.13 14.70
C SER A 149 -4.77 -2.28 15.71
N ILE A 150 -3.54 -2.70 16.05
CA ILE A 150 -3.30 -3.63 17.16
C ILE A 150 -3.72 -3.01 18.50
N ALA A 151 -3.39 -1.74 18.76
CA ALA A 151 -3.77 -1.05 19.99
C ALA A 151 -5.29 -0.95 20.16
N ALA A 152 -6.03 -0.64 19.10
CA ALA A 152 -7.50 -0.62 19.11
C ALA A 152 -8.12 -2.00 19.41
N LEU A 153 -7.59 -3.07 18.81
CA LEU A 153 -8.03 -4.44 19.09
C LEU A 153 -7.81 -4.83 20.56
N LEU A 154 -6.63 -4.53 21.11
CA LEU A 154 -6.31 -4.79 22.52
C LEU A 154 -7.22 -3.98 23.46
N LEU A 155 -7.47 -2.71 23.17
CA LEU A 155 -8.38 -1.86 23.95
C LEU A 155 -9.81 -2.44 23.96
N CYS A 156 -10.33 -2.85 22.80
CA CYS A 156 -11.64 -3.50 22.69
C CYS A 156 -11.72 -4.78 23.54
N LEU A 157 -10.70 -5.65 23.49
CA LEU A 157 -10.64 -6.87 24.31
C LEU A 157 -10.61 -6.56 25.81
N ILE A 158 -9.84 -5.55 26.23
CA ILE A 158 -9.78 -5.10 27.64
C ILE A 158 -11.14 -4.56 28.08
N LEU A 159 -11.81 -3.74 27.27
CA LEU A 159 -13.14 -3.21 27.57
C LEU A 159 -14.19 -4.32 27.70
N VAL A 160 -14.17 -5.32 26.82
CA VAL A 160 -15.05 -6.50 26.91
C VAL A 160 -14.76 -7.31 28.18
N MET A 161 -13.48 -7.55 28.51
CA MET A 161 -13.11 -8.22 29.76
C MET A 161 -13.57 -7.45 31.00
N LEU A 162 -13.33 -6.13 31.06
CA LEU A 162 -13.79 -5.27 32.15
C LEU A 162 -15.31 -5.22 32.23
N PHE A 163 -16.03 -5.24 31.11
CA PHE A 163 -17.49 -5.34 31.08
C PHE A 163 -17.98 -6.68 31.63
N ILE A 164 -17.38 -7.80 31.24
CA ILE A 164 -17.70 -9.13 31.77
C ILE A 164 -17.37 -9.21 33.27
N ILE A 165 -16.22 -8.70 33.70
CA ILE A 165 -15.83 -8.66 35.12
C ILE A 165 -16.79 -7.76 35.91
N LYS A 166 -17.16 -6.58 35.39
CA LYS A 166 -18.13 -5.68 36.05
C LYS A 166 -19.54 -6.28 36.09
N LYS A 167 -19.95 -7.02 35.06
CA LYS A 167 -21.23 -7.75 35.01
C LYS A 167 -21.23 -8.95 35.97
N ARG A 168 -20.12 -9.68 36.11
CA ARG A 168 -19.96 -10.78 37.10
C ARG A 168 -19.76 -10.27 38.53
N ARG A 169 -19.21 -9.07 38.72
CA ARG A 169 -19.08 -8.36 40.01
C ARG A 169 -20.29 -7.48 40.35
N GLN A 170 -21.31 -7.44 39.50
CA GLN A 170 -22.67 -7.17 39.93
C GLN A 170 -23.28 -8.52 40.33
N PRO A 171 -23.19 -8.95 41.61
CA PRO A 171 -24.14 -9.94 42.09
C PRO A 171 -25.52 -9.35 41.86
N CYS A 172 -26.46 -10.21 41.46
CA CYS A 172 -27.80 -9.83 41.04
C CYS A 172 -28.38 -8.75 41.96
N LYS A 173 -28.43 -7.49 41.47
CA LYS A 173 -29.51 -6.60 41.90
C LYS A 173 -30.76 -7.27 41.38
N ALA A 174 -31.42 -8.01 42.26
CA ALA A 174 -32.76 -8.51 42.01
C ALA A 174 -33.57 -7.30 41.52
N PRO A 175 -34.20 -7.38 40.33
CA PRO A 175 -35.11 -6.33 39.92
C PRO A 175 -36.23 -6.31 40.96
N ASP A 176 -36.33 -5.21 41.70
CA ASP A 176 -37.33 -5.02 42.75
C ASP A 176 -38.70 -4.71 42.13
N GLN A 177 -39.17 -5.68 41.33
CA GLN A 177 -40.52 -5.78 40.78
C GLN A 177 -41.14 -7.09 41.30
N ALA A 178 -41.02 -7.30 42.61
CA ALA A 178 -41.83 -8.25 43.37
C ALA A 178 -43.25 -7.68 43.68
N ALA A 179 -43.76 -6.79 42.83
CA ALA A 179 -45.11 -6.26 42.88
C ALA A 179 -45.77 -6.42 41.49
N VAL A 180 -46.87 -7.18 41.46
CA VAL A 180 -47.76 -7.36 40.31
C VAL A 180 -47.18 -8.11 39.10
N THR A 181 -46.94 -9.42 39.24
CA THR A 181 -47.64 -10.49 38.45
C THR A 181 -47.10 -11.88 38.82
N ARG A 182 -47.91 -12.70 39.50
CA ARG A 182 -47.77 -14.17 39.50
C ARG A 182 -48.87 -14.77 38.64
N PRO A 183 -48.54 -15.60 37.64
CA PRO A 183 -49.39 -16.70 37.22
C PRO A 183 -48.89 -18.03 37.82
N LEU A 184 -49.83 -18.85 38.25
CA LEU A 184 -49.59 -20.17 38.86
C LEU A 184 -49.17 -21.18 37.79
N MET A 185 -48.00 -21.80 37.91
CA MET A 185 -47.78 -23.21 37.55
C MET A 185 -46.58 -23.75 38.34
N ALA A 186 -46.76 -24.92 38.95
CA ALA A 186 -45.69 -25.67 39.61
C ALA A 186 -45.29 -26.86 38.74
N ALA A 187 -44.00 -26.98 38.43
CA ALA A 187 -43.35 -28.21 37.96
C ALA A 187 -41.83 -28.10 38.17
N ASP A 188 -41.35 -28.80 39.20
CA ASP A 188 -40.08 -29.54 39.25
C ASP A 188 -38.76 -28.86 38.81
N VAL A 189 -38.14 -28.24 39.82
CA VAL A 189 -36.74 -28.44 40.24
C VAL A 189 -35.90 -29.40 39.37
N SER A 190 -34.82 -28.88 38.76
CA SER A 190 -33.43 -29.42 38.79
C SER A 190 -32.62 -29.17 37.50
N SER A 191 -32.00 -27.99 37.40
CA SER A 191 -30.69 -27.89 36.74
C SER A 191 -29.89 -26.66 37.21
N ASN A 192 -28.62 -26.90 37.51
CA ASN A 192 -27.52 -25.93 37.51
C ASN A 192 -27.50 -24.80 38.56
N CYS A 193 -28.03 -25.03 39.77
CA CYS A 193 -27.50 -24.34 40.96
C CYS A 193 -26.53 -25.28 41.69
N ALA A 194 -25.23 -25.17 41.41
CA ALA A 194 -24.21 -25.87 42.17
C ALA A 194 -24.18 -25.32 43.61
N PRO A 195 -24.21 -26.16 44.67
CA PRO A 195 -24.30 -25.69 46.04
C PRO A 195 -23.02 -24.94 46.44
N SER A 196 -23.16 -23.64 46.71
CA SER A 196 -22.04 -22.76 47.04
C SER A 196 -21.74 -22.68 48.55
N ASP A 197 -22.48 -23.42 49.38
CA ASP A 197 -22.29 -23.47 50.83
C ASP A 197 -21.32 -24.62 51.22
N PRO A 198 -20.18 -24.35 51.87
CA PRO A 198 -19.27 -25.39 52.36
C PRO A 198 -19.89 -26.35 53.38
N VAL A 199 -21.00 -25.98 54.05
CA VAL A 199 -21.75 -26.86 54.96
C VAL A 199 -22.53 -27.92 54.18
N GLU A 200 -23.16 -27.55 53.06
CA GLU A 200 -23.93 -28.48 52.22
C GLU A 200 -23.03 -29.42 51.40
N MET A 201 -21.90 -28.92 50.90
CA MET A 201 -20.88 -29.78 50.26
C MET A 201 -20.38 -30.90 51.19
N ARG A 202 -20.35 -30.65 52.50
CA ARG A 202 -19.98 -31.68 53.49
C ARG A 202 -21.05 -32.75 53.63
N ARG A 203 -22.33 -32.40 53.53
CA ARG A 203 -23.46 -33.35 53.63
C ARG A 203 -23.52 -34.33 52.47
N LEU A 204 -23.01 -33.98 51.29
CA LEU A 204 -22.92 -34.88 50.13
C LEU A 204 -21.88 -36.01 50.30
N ASN A 205 -20.88 -35.85 51.16
CA ASN A 205 -19.80 -36.83 51.34
C ASN A 205 -20.04 -37.82 52.50
N PHE A 206 -21.06 -37.59 53.32
CA PHE A 206 -21.43 -38.46 54.44
C PHE A 206 -22.80 -39.09 54.23
N GLN A 207 -22.89 -39.95 53.21
CA GLN A 207 -23.98 -40.91 53.08
C GLN A 207 -23.83 -41.95 54.20
N THR A 208 -24.57 -41.78 55.30
CA THR A 208 -24.54 -42.70 56.44
C THR A 208 -25.08 -44.08 56.04
N PRO A 209 -24.31 -45.16 56.22
CA PRO A 209 -24.78 -46.52 55.95
C PRO A 209 -25.58 -47.07 57.15
N GLY A 210 -26.70 -47.73 56.86
CA GLY A 210 -27.56 -48.41 57.84
C GLY A 210 -28.89 -47.67 58.08
N MET A 211 -30.02 -48.36 58.30
CA MET A 211 -30.24 -49.80 58.54
C MET A 211 -31.55 -50.27 57.88
N MET A 212 -31.58 -51.58 57.58
CA MET A 212 -32.73 -52.48 57.33
C MET A 212 -34.10 -51.86 57.02
#